data_AF-A0A0G1GW51-F1
#
_entry.id   AF-A0A0G1GW51-F1
#
_cell.length_a   1.000
_cell.length_b   1.000
_cell.length_c   1.000
_cell.angle_alpha   90.00
_cell.angle_beta   90.00
_cell.angle_gamma   90.00
#
_symmetry.space_group_name_H-M   'P 1'
#
loop_
_entity.id
_entity.type
_entity.pdbx_description
1 polymer ?
#
loop_
_entity_poly.entity_id
_entity_poly.type
_entity_poly.pdbx_seq_one_letter_code
_entity_poly.pdbx_strand_id
1 'polypeptide(L)'
;MMNILPHIYAAEQWSGLEGPDKDVASIASLTSLFKNAVTGITAFAGVVLFVVIVMAGFTFLFSGGDAKQLEKAKNTFTYAILGLIVIVCAYLILQLIGLFTGANVTEFNLNIGK
;
A
#
# COMPACT_ATOMS: atom_id res chain seq x y z
N MET A 1 -40.19 -20.21 2.61
CA MET A 1 -39.24 -20.72 3.62
C MET A 1 -37.95 -19.94 3.48
N MET A 2 -37.45 -19.39 4.58
CA MET A 2 -36.29 -18.50 4.69
C MET A 2 -34.99 -19.33 4.60
N ASN A 3 -34.14 -19.07 3.60
CA ASN A 3 -32.83 -19.71 3.46
C ASN A 3 -31.79 -18.94 4.29
N ILE A 4 -31.44 -19.48 5.45
CA ILE A 4 -30.58 -18.86 6.48
C ILE A 4 -29.11 -19.27 6.37
N LEU A 5 -28.55 -19.34 5.16
CA LEU A 5 -27.10 -19.51 5.05
C LEU A 5 -26.43 -18.18 5.41
N PRO A 6 -25.60 -18.11 6.47
CA PRO A 6 -24.78 -16.94 6.68
C PRO A 6 -23.87 -16.81 5.47
N HIS A 7 -23.92 -15.64 4.86
CA HIS A 7 -22.98 -15.23 3.82
C HIS A 7 -21.60 -15.18 4.48
N ILE A 8 -20.91 -16.33 4.49
CA ILE A 8 -19.53 -16.46 4.95
C ILE A 8 -18.70 -15.74 3.88
N TYR A 9 -18.35 -14.48 4.14
CA TYR A 9 -17.44 -13.66 3.33
C TYR A 9 -15.98 -14.19 3.33
N ALA A 10 -15.76 -15.49 3.53
CA ALA A 10 -14.43 -16.06 3.74
C ALA A 10 -14.11 -17.30 2.88
N ALA A 11 -14.93 -17.63 1.88
CA ALA A 11 -14.67 -18.77 0.98
C ALA A 11 -14.50 -18.40 -0.50
N GLU A 12 -14.71 -17.14 -0.89
CA GLU A 12 -14.56 -16.75 -2.31
C GLU A 12 -13.13 -16.30 -2.66
N GLN A 13 -12.22 -16.25 -1.67
CA GLN A 13 -10.84 -15.81 -1.90
C GLN A 13 -9.92 -16.91 -2.49
N TRP A 14 -10.48 -17.99 -3.04
CA TRP A 14 -9.65 -19.04 -3.65
C TRP A 14 -10.25 -19.75 -4.87
N SER A 15 -11.20 -19.15 -5.60
CA SER A 15 -11.69 -19.71 -6.88
C SER A 15 -11.11 -19.02 -8.12
N GLY A 16 -10.26 -18.00 -7.95
CA GLY A 16 -9.69 -17.19 -9.03
C GLY A 16 -8.20 -17.43 -9.34
N LEU A 17 -7.55 -18.39 -8.68
CA LEU A 17 -6.14 -18.74 -8.93
C LEU A 17 -5.98 -20.06 -9.70
N GLU A 18 -7.07 -20.68 -10.14
CA GLU A 18 -7.04 -21.87 -10.99
C GLU A 18 -6.77 -21.46 -12.45
N GLY A 19 -5.52 -21.05 -12.70
CA GLY A 19 -4.96 -21.19 -14.04
C GLY A 19 -4.93 -22.68 -14.42
N PRO A 20 -5.03 -23.01 -15.72
CA PRO A 20 -4.74 -24.36 -16.16
C PRO A 20 -3.29 -24.64 -15.77
N ASP A 21 -3.02 -25.87 -15.35
CA ASP A 21 -1.67 -26.37 -15.02
C ASP A 21 -1.23 -26.09 -13.58
N LYS A 22 -1.64 -27.06 -12.78
CA LYS A 22 -0.98 -27.50 -11.55
C LYS A 22 0.45 -27.82 -11.96
N ASP A 23 1.42 -27.13 -11.38
CA ASP A 23 2.85 -27.51 -11.29
C ASP A 23 3.93 -26.57 -11.89
N VAL A 24 3.69 -25.26 -12.01
CA VAL A 24 4.79 -24.27 -11.89
C VAL A 24 4.28 -22.92 -11.37
N ALA A 25 5.08 -22.23 -10.56
CA ALA A 25 4.85 -20.83 -10.19
C ALA A 25 4.96 -19.95 -11.44
N SER A 26 3.84 -19.76 -12.15
CA SER A 26 3.75 -18.84 -13.27
C SER A 26 4.10 -17.42 -12.80
N ILE A 27 4.77 -16.64 -13.67
CA ILE A 27 5.09 -15.23 -13.45
C ILE A 27 3.81 -14.44 -13.09
N ALA A 28 2.65 -14.86 -13.60
CA ALA A 28 1.35 -14.28 -13.26
C ALA A 28 0.97 -14.45 -11.77
N SER A 29 1.26 -15.61 -11.17
CA SER A 29 1.01 -15.88 -9.74
C SER A 29 1.96 -15.07 -8.86
N LEU A 30 3.24 -14.96 -9.26
CA LEU A 30 4.22 -14.11 -8.58
C LEU A 30 3.80 -12.63 -8.61
N THR A 31 3.29 -12.19 -9.76
CA THR A 31 2.81 -10.82 -9.98
C THR A 31 1.57 -10.52 -9.14
N SER A 32 0.65 -11.49 -9.00
CA SER A 32 -0.56 -11.34 -8.18
C SER A 32 -0.23 -11.26 -6.68
N LEU A 33 0.69 -12.11 -6.20
CA LEU A 33 1.18 -12.05 -4.82
C LEU A 33 1.88 -10.71 -4.54
N PHE A 34 2.73 -10.25 -5.47
CA PHE A 34 3.43 -8.98 -5.33
C PHE A 34 2.47 -7.79 -5.33
N LYS A 35 1.47 -7.76 -6.22
CA LYS A 35 0.44 -6.71 -6.25
C LYS A 35 -0.34 -6.64 -4.94
N ASN A 36 -0.77 -7.78 -4.40
CA ASN A 36 -1.51 -7.84 -3.14
C ASN A 36 -0.63 -7.41 -1.96
N ALA A 37 0.64 -7.84 -1.93
CA ALA A 37 1.58 -7.42 -0.89
C ALA A 37 1.83 -5.91 -0.92
N VAL A 38 2.14 -5.34 -2.09
CA VAL A 38 2.38 -3.90 -2.24
C VAL A 38 1.14 -3.09 -1.90
N THR A 39 -0.05 -3.52 -2.35
CA THR A 39 -1.32 -2.84 -2.03
C THR A 39 -1.60 -2.88 -0.53
N GLY A 40 -1.41 -4.03 0.12
CA GLY A 40 -1.58 -4.18 1.56
C GLY A 40 -0.62 -3.32 2.37
N ILE A 41 0.66 -3.30 2.01
CA ILE A 41 1.68 -2.47 2.67
C ILE A 41 1.37 -0.98 2.47
N THR A 42 0.96 -0.57 1.27
CA THR A 42 0.63 0.83 0.98
C THR A 42 -0.58 1.31 1.78
N ALA A 43 -1.63 0.49 1.87
CA ALA A 43 -2.80 0.80 2.69
C ALA A 43 -2.43 0.93 4.19
N PHE A 44 -1.62 0.01 4.69
CA PHE A 44 -1.12 0.05 6.06
C PHE A 44 -0.24 1.28 6.32
N ALA A 45 0.67 1.61 5.39
CA ALA A 45 1.54 2.77 5.49
C ALA A 45 0.75 4.09 5.57
N GLY A 46 -0.35 4.21 4.82
CA GLY A 46 -1.23 5.38 4.90
C GLY A 46 -1.84 5.57 6.30
N VAL A 47 -2.30 4.49 6.93
CA VAL A 47 -2.85 4.54 8.30
C VAL A 47 -1.77 4.90 9.31
N VAL A 48 -0.58 4.30 9.20
CA VAL A 48 0.54 4.61 10.10
C VAL A 48 0.96 6.08 9.97
N LEU A 49 1.06 6.61 8.75
CA LEU A 49 1.39 8.02 8.52
C LEU A 49 0.36 8.95 9.17
N PHE A 50 -0.93 8.63 9.07
CA PHE A 50 -1.99 9.41 9.72
C PHE A 50 -1.80 9.46 11.24
N VAL A 51 -1.55 8.32 11.89
CA VAL A 51 -1.34 8.24 13.34
C VAL A 51 -0.09 9.03 13.76
N VAL A 52 1.01 8.91 13.02
CA VAL A 52 2.26 9.62 13.31
C VAL A 52 2.07 11.14 13.21
N ILE A 53 1.36 11.63 12.19
CA ILE A 53 1.08 13.07 12.04
C ILE A 53 0.26 13.59 13.22
N VAL A 54 -0.78 12.87 13.63
CA VAL A 54 -1.62 13.24 14.77
C VAL A 54 -0.79 13.27 16.07
N MET A 55 0.01 12.24 16.32
CA MET A 55 0.86 12.16 17.51
C MET A 55 1.94 13.25 17.53
N ALA A 56 2.56 13.53 16.39
CA ALA A 56 3.53 14.61 16.24
C ALA A 56 2.89 15.98 16.48
N GLY A 57 1.68 16.22 15.97
CA GLY A 57 0.91 17.44 16.19
C GLY A 57 0.58 17.68 17.66
N PHE A 58 0.11 16.65 18.37
CA PHE A 58 -0.11 16.74 19.82
C PHE A 58 1.18 17.02 20.58
N THR A 59 2.25 16.30 20.27
CA THR A 59 3.55 16.51 20.93
C THR A 59 4.05 17.94 20.70
N PHE A 60 3.90 18.48 19.49
CA PHE A 60 4.30 19.84 19.15
C PHE A 60 3.50 20.90 19.94
N LEU A 61 2.17 20.74 20.02
CA LEU A 61 1.28 21.67 20.74
C LEU A 61 1.49 21.63 22.26
N PHE A 62 1.70 20.44 22.84
CA PHE A 62 1.89 20.26 24.28
C PHE A 62 3.35 20.44 24.74
N SER A 63 4.29 20.75 23.83
CA SER A 63 5.70 20.94 24.18
C SER A 63 5.96 22.14 25.12
N GLY A 64 5.04 23.11 25.20
CA GLY A 64 4.90 24.07 26.32
C GLY A 64 6.10 24.93 26.74
N GLY A 65 7.25 24.85 26.05
CA GLY A 65 8.50 25.52 26.43
C GLY A 65 9.68 24.57 26.73
N ASP A 66 9.47 23.25 26.75
CA ASP A 66 10.56 22.27 26.86
C ASP A 66 11.23 22.08 25.49
N ALA A 67 12.47 22.56 25.37
CA ALA A 67 13.24 22.53 24.13
C ALA A 67 13.46 21.10 23.59
N LYS A 68 13.55 20.10 24.47
CA LYS A 68 13.81 18.70 24.10
C LYS A 68 12.58 18.05 23.47
N GLN A 69 11.40 18.37 23.99
CA GLN A 69 10.14 17.91 23.41
C GLN A 69 9.86 18.58 22.06
N LEU A 70 10.15 19.87 21.96
CA LEU A 70 10.02 20.62 20.71
C LEU A 70 10.94 20.07 19.61
N GLU A 71 12.20 19.77 19.95
CA GLU A 71 13.16 19.20 19.01
C GLU A 71 12.75 17.80 18.55
N LYS A 72 12.26 16.95 19.46
CA LYS A 72 11.71 15.63 19.11
C LYS A 72 10.49 15.73 18.19
N ALA A 73 9.56 16.64 18.47
CA ALA A 73 8.39 16.86 17.64
C ALA A 73 8.79 17.33 16.23
N LYS A 74 9.76 18.26 16.13
CA LYS A 74 10.32 18.71 14.86
C LYS A 74 10.96 17.58 14.06
N ASN A 75 11.82 16.78 14.68
CA ASN A 75 12.45 15.65 14.01
C ASN A 75 11.40 14.65 13.51
N THR A 76 10.39 14.34 14.33
CA THR A 76 9.29 13.45 13.95
C THR A 76 8.52 14.01 12.75
N PHE A 77 8.26 15.32 12.73
CA PHE A 77 7.65 15.99 11.58
C PHE A 77 8.50 15.88 10.32
N THR A 78 9.81 16.10 10.42
CA THR A 78 10.75 15.96 9.30
C THR A 78 10.73 14.54 8.74
N TYR A 79 10.73 13.52 9.60
CA TYR A 79 10.64 12.12 9.16
C TYR A 79 9.30 11.79 8.51
N ALA A 80 8.19 12.30 9.04
CA ALA A 80 6.87 12.12 8.44
C ALA A 80 6.78 12.76 7.03
N ILE A 81 7.32 13.98 6.88
CA ILE A 81 7.39 14.68 5.59
C ILE A 81 8.31 13.92 4.62
N LEU A 82 9.48 13.45 5.07
CA LEU A 82 10.38 12.64 4.26
C LEU A 82 9.70 11.36 3.75
N GLY A 83 8.96 10.65 4.62
CA GLY A 83 8.21 9.47 4.22
C GLY A 83 7.15 9.76 3.15
N LEU A 84 6.42 10.87 3.30
CA LEU A 84 5.44 11.30 2.31
C LEU A 84 6.11 11.64 0.96
N ILE A 85 7.21 12.38 0.99
CA ILE A 85 7.98 12.74 -0.21
C ILE A 85 8.44 11.49 -0.95
N VAL A 86 8.94 10.48 -0.24
CA VAL A 86 9.39 9.23 -0.86
C VAL A 86 8.25 8.51 -1.59
N ILE A 87 7.05 8.46 -1.01
CA ILE A 87 5.87 7.84 -1.64
C ILE A 87 5.49 8.61 -2.91
N VAL A 88 5.46 9.94 -2.85
CA VAL A 88 5.14 10.79 -4.01
C VAL A 88 6.20 10.62 -5.11
N CYS A 89 7.48 10.65 -4.76
CA CYS A 89 8.57 10.43 -5.70
C CYS A 89 8.50 9.04 -6.34
N ALA A 90 8.18 7.99 -5.58
CA ALA A 90 8.00 6.65 -6.12
C ALA A 90 6.88 6.61 -7.17
N TYR A 91 5.74 7.25 -6.89
CA TYR A 91 4.63 7.34 -7.84
C TYR A 91 5.02 8.12 -9.10
N LEU A 92 5.73 9.25 -8.95
CA LEU A 92 6.23 10.04 -10.09
C LEU A 92 7.20 9.23 -10.97
N ILE A 93 8.08 8.43 -10.39
CA ILE A 93 8.99 7.55 -11.13
C ILE A 93 8.20 6.50 -11.91
N LEU A 94 7.21 5.85 -11.30
CA LEU A 94 6.34 4.88 -11.98
C LEU A 94 5.58 5.53 -13.15
N GLN A 95 5.05 6.73 -12.95
CA GLN A 95 4.36 7.48 -13.99
C GLN A 95 5.29 7.82 -15.16
N LEU A 96 6.52 8.21 -14.87
CA LEU A 96 7.53 8.52 -15.87
C LEU A 96 7.90 7.27 -16.69
N ILE A 97 8.06 6.12 -16.02
CA ILE A 97 8.30 4.84 -16.70
C ILE A 97 7.09 4.47 -17.59
N GLY A 98 5.86 4.65 -17.09
CA GLY A 98 4.66 4.41 -17.89
C GLY A 98 4.58 5.28 -19.14
N LEU A 99 5.02 6.54 -19.04
CA LEU A 99 5.12 7.46 -20.18
C LEU A 99 6.15 7.00 -21.21
N PHE A 100 7.33 6.53 -20.77
CA PHE A 100 8.39 6.06 -21.68
C PHE A 100 8.09 4.70 -22.30
N THR A 101 7.45 3.79 -21.57
CA THR A 101 7.12 2.43 -22.05
C THR A 101 5.77 2.38 -22.77
N GLY A 102 4.91 3.39 -22.62
CA GLY A 102 3.56 3.41 -23.20
C GLY A 102 2.59 2.39 -22.57
N ALA A 103 2.99 1.74 -21.48
CA ALA A 103 2.22 0.73 -20.76
C ALA A 103 1.92 1.19 -19.33
N ASN A 104 0.72 0.92 -18.82
CA ASN A 104 0.34 1.24 -17.45
C ASN A 104 1.03 0.30 -16.46
N VAL A 105 2.21 0.70 -15.99
CA VAL A 105 2.99 -0.05 -14.98
C VAL A 105 2.37 -0.04 -13.58
N THR A 106 1.36 0.80 -13.35
CA THR A 106 0.53 0.77 -12.14
C THR A 106 -0.56 -0.29 -12.21
N GLU A 107 -0.89 -0.78 -13.41
CA GLU A 107 -1.85 -1.86 -13.63
C GLU A 107 -1.14 -3.09 -14.19
N PHE A 108 -0.71 -3.97 -13.29
CA PHE A 108 -0.22 -5.29 -13.66
C PHE A 108 -1.38 -6.20 -14.08
N ASN A 109 -1.92 -5.97 -15.27
CA ASN A 109 -2.87 -6.85 -15.94
C ASN A 109 -2.19 -7.47 -17.16
N LEU A 110 -1.59 -8.65 -16.97
CA LEU A 110 -1.07 -9.44 -18.07
C LEU A 110 -2.24 -10.20 -18.70
N ASN A 111 -2.94 -9.56 -19.64
CA ASN A 111 -3.87 -10.26 -20.52
C ASN A 111 -3.04 -11.10 -21.51
N ILE A 112 -2.59 -12.26 -21.05
CA ILE A 112 -2.11 -13.33 -21.93
C ILE A 112 -3.32 -13.87 -22.67
N GLY A 113 -3.60 -13.27 -23.83
CA GLY A 113 -4.46 -13.88 -24.84
C GLY A 113 -3.96 -15.30 -25.10
N LYS A 114 -4.91 -16.23 -25.19
CA LYS A 114 -4.61 -17.60 -25.63
C LYS A 114 -3.90 -17.59 -26.98
#